data_AF-A0A528N3N0-F1
#
_entry.id   AF-A0A528N3N0-F1
#
_cell.length_a   1.000
_cell.length_b   1.000
_cell.length_c   1.000
_cell.angle_alpha   90.00
_cell.angle_beta   90.00
_cell.angle_gamma   90.00
#
_symmetry.space_group_name_H-M   'P 1'
#
loop_
_entity.id
_entity.type
_entity.pdbx_description
1 polymer ?
#
loop_
_entity_poly.entity_id
_entity_poly.type
_entity_poly.pdbx_seq_one_letter_code
_entity_poly.pdbx_strand_id
1 'polypeptide(L)'
;GGQRGANIALMVEVLAAGLSGANWSLDAPWFTDGPDSPGTGLFVLAVEPKLLEPNFEKRMKDQLDRLRRRYGVHVPGRARAEAAE
;
A
#
# COMPACT_ATOMS: atom_id res chain seq x y z
N GLY A 1 13.91 7.78 -6.32
CA GLY A 1 12.55 8.29 -6.06
C GLY A 1 12.42 9.79 -6.28
N GLY A 2 13.34 10.60 -5.73
CA GLY A 2 13.37 12.05 -5.93
C GLY A 2 12.01 12.72 -5.67
N GLN A 3 11.64 13.68 -6.51
CA GLN A 3 10.35 14.37 -6.45
C GLN A 3 9.14 13.42 -6.49
N ARG A 4 9.19 12.32 -7.26
CA ARG A 4 8.08 11.36 -7.29
C ARG A 4 7.89 10.64 -5.96
N GLY A 5 8.99 10.31 -5.29
CA GLY A 5 8.95 9.73 -3.95
C GLY A 5 8.39 10.71 -2.93
N ALA A 6 8.80 11.98 -2.99
CA ALA A 6 8.28 13.03 -2.12
C ALA A 6 6.77 13.23 -2.29
N ASN A 7 6.27 13.21 -3.54
CA ASN A 7 4.83 13.33 -3.79
C ASN A 7 4.03 12.14 -3.23
N ILE A 8 4.57 10.91 -3.33
CA ILE A 8 3.95 9.73 -2.72
C ILE A 8 3.93 9.86 -1.20
N ALA A 9 5.04 10.30 -0.59
CA ALA A 9 5.10 10.52 0.86
C ALA A 9 4.07 11.56 1.31
N LEU A 10 3.91 12.66 0.56
CA LEU A 10 2.90 13.67 0.84
C LEU A 10 1.47 13.12 0.72
N MET A 11 1.20 12.28 -0.29
CA MET A 11 -0.11 11.62 -0.40
C MET A 11 -0.39 10.72 0.81
N VAL A 12 0.61 9.95 1.25
CA VAL A 12 0.48 9.10 2.46
C VAL A 12 0.22 9.95 3.69
N GLU A 13 0.95 11.05 3.86
CA GLU A 13 0.80 11.97 4.99
C GLU A 13 -0.63 12.52 5.09
N VAL A 14 -1.17 13.03 3.96
CA VAL A 14 -2.53 13.57 3.92
C VAL A 14 -3.58 12.50 4.21
N LEU A 15 -3.45 11.32 3.61
CA LEU A 15 -4.43 10.25 3.78
C LEU A 15 -4.37 9.65 5.19
N ALA A 16 -3.17 9.36 5.70
CA ALA A 16 -2.98 8.63 6.94
C ALA A 16 -3.08 9.53 8.18
N ALA A 17 -2.51 10.74 8.16
CA ALA A 17 -2.56 11.68 9.28
C ALA A 17 -3.69 12.71 9.10
N GLY A 18 -3.68 13.43 7.99
CA GLY A 18 -4.61 14.53 7.74
C GLY A 18 -6.10 14.12 7.79
N LEU A 19 -6.48 13.01 7.16
CA LEU A 19 -7.88 12.55 7.17
C LEU A 19 -8.28 11.83 8.46
N SER A 20 -7.35 11.14 9.13
CA SER A 20 -7.68 10.40 10.35
C SER A 20 -7.70 11.28 11.59
N GLY A 21 -7.11 12.48 11.53
CA GLY A 21 -6.90 13.36 12.68
C GLY A 21 -5.71 12.96 13.56
N ALA A 22 -4.89 12.01 13.11
CA ALA A 22 -3.66 11.61 13.78
C ALA A 22 -2.56 12.67 13.64
N ASN A 23 -1.47 12.49 14.38
CA ASN A 23 -0.32 13.40 14.32
C ASN A 23 0.28 13.43 12.91
N TRP A 24 0.64 14.62 12.44
CA TRP A 24 1.57 14.76 11.32
C TRP A 24 2.91 14.12 11.70
N SER A 25 3.63 13.58 10.71
CA SER A 25 4.91 12.91 10.91
C SER A 25 5.96 13.81 11.57
N LEU A 26 5.86 15.14 11.41
CA LEU A 26 6.75 16.11 12.08
C LEU A 26 6.37 16.40 13.52
N ASP A 27 5.12 16.13 13.91
CA ASP A 27 4.60 16.35 15.27
C ASP A 27 4.58 15.05 16.09
N ALA A 28 4.78 13.90 15.44
CA ALA A 28 4.76 12.59 16.06
C ALA A 28 5.99 12.37 16.98
N PRO A 29 5.79 11.87 18.22
CA PRO A 29 6.87 11.36 19.06
C PRO A 29 7.69 10.24 18.39
N TRP A 30 8.88 9.95 18.94
CA TRP A 30 9.77 8.92 18.44
C TRP A 30 9.14 7.52 18.54
N PHE A 31 9.31 6.71 17.49
CA PHE A 31 8.77 5.35 17.44
C PHE A 31 9.49 4.35 18.37
N THR A 32 10.78 4.57 18.63
CA THR A 32 11.65 3.59 19.29
C THR A 32 12.15 4.04 20.66
N ASP A 33 11.74 5.21 21.12
CA ASP A 33 12.19 5.78 22.39
C ASP A 33 11.14 6.75 22.97
N GLY A 34 11.19 6.97 24.27
CA GLY A 34 10.24 7.81 25.01
C GLY A 34 8.96 7.09 25.45
N PRO A 35 8.17 7.71 26.35
CA PRO A 35 6.96 7.10 26.92
C PRO A 35 5.71 7.27 26.05
N ASP A 36 5.73 8.20 25.09
CA ASP A 36 4.56 8.59 24.32
C ASP A 36 4.44 7.80 23.02
N SER A 37 3.22 7.39 22.69
CA SER A 37 2.93 6.80 21.38
C SER A 37 3.10 7.87 20.29
N PRO A 38 3.67 7.53 19.11
CA PRO A 38 3.72 8.42 17.95
C PRO A 38 2.35 8.97 17.54
N GLY A 39 1.26 8.26 17.89
CA GLY A 39 -0.09 8.71 17.59
C GLY A 39 -0.36 8.87 16.10
N THR A 40 0.26 8.01 15.27
CA THR A 40 0.06 8.03 13.82
C THR A 40 -1.25 7.38 13.41
N GLY A 41 -1.69 7.72 12.19
CA GLY A 41 -2.92 7.20 11.62
C GLY A 41 -2.70 6.19 10.51
N LEU A 42 -3.80 5.54 10.12
CA LEU A 42 -3.84 4.59 9.02
C LEU A 42 -5.04 4.89 8.14
N PHE A 43 -4.81 4.95 6.83
CA PHE A 43 -5.87 4.97 5.84
C PHE A 43 -5.96 3.60 5.16
N VAL A 44 -7.17 3.03 5.14
CA VAL A 44 -7.46 1.76 4.45
C VAL A 44 -8.48 2.03 3.36
N LEU A 45 -8.13 1.70 2.12
CA LEU A 45 -9.04 1.71 0.98
C LEU A 45 -9.37 0.28 0.57
N ALA A 46 -10.63 -0.10 0.72
CA ALA A 46 -11.18 -1.33 0.18
C ALA A 46 -11.99 -1.03 -1.08
N VAL A 47 -11.76 -1.79 -2.14
CA VAL A 47 -12.51 -1.69 -3.40
C VAL A 47 -13.05 -3.07 -3.69
N GLU A 48 -14.36 -3.18 -3.94
CA GLU A 48 -14.96 -4.39 -4.54
C GLU A 48 -14.83 -4.28 -6.07
N PRO A 49 -13.83 -4.95 -6.68
CA PRO A 49 -13.55 -4.75 -8.09
C PRO A 49 -14.65 -5.29 -9.01
N LYS A 50 -15.46 -6.26 -8.57
CA LYS A 50 -16.53 -6.84 -9.41
C LYS A 50 -17.67 -5.87 -9.67
N LEU A 51 -17.81 -4.82 -8.86
CA LEU A 51 -18.76 -3.72 -9.11
C LEU A 51 -18.32 -2.82 -10.28
N LEU A 52 -17.02 -2.80 -10.61
CA LEU A 52 -16.46 -2.00 -11.71
C LEU A 52 -16.21 -2.86 -12.95
N GLU A 53 -15.80 -4.11 -12.73
CA GLU A 53 -15.47 -5.07 -13.78
C GLU A 53 -15.79 -6.50 -13.30
N PRO A 54 -16.91 -7.11 -13.75
CA PRO A 54 -17.31 -8.47 -13.38
C PRO A 54 -16.23 -9.54 -13.59
N ASN A 55 -15.36 -9.38 -14.60
CA ASN A 55 -14.33 -10.35 -14.95
C ASN A 55 -12.93 -10.04 -14.36
N PHE A 56 -12.86 -9.19 -13.34
CA PHE A 56 -11.59 -8.64 -12.84
C PHE A 56 -10.56 -9.71 -12.47
N GLU A 57 -10.97 -10.77 -11.75
CA GLU A 57 -10.08 -11.83 -11.29
C GLU A 57 -9.38 -12.54 -12.45
N LYS A 58 -10.14 -12.92 -13.49
CA LYS A 58 -9.58 -13.55 -14.70
C LYS A 58 -8.61 -12.61 -15.40
N ARG A 59 -8.99 -11.34 -15.57
CA ARG A 59 -8.15 -10.33 -16.23
C ARG A 59 -6.84 -10.09 -15.46
N MET A 60 -6.90 -10.03 -14.14
CA MET A 60 -5.71 -9.85 -13.30
C MET A 60 -4.80 -11.07 -13.38
N LYS A 61 -5.36 -12.29 -13.29
CA LYS A 61 -4.61 -13.54 -13.44
C LYS A 61 -3.87 -13.62 -14.78
N ASP A 62 -4.59 -13.40 -15.89
CA ASP A 62 -4.03 -13.44 -17.24
C ASP A 62 -2.88 -12.41 -17.39
N GLN A 63 -3.02 -11.24 -16.78
CA GLN A 63 -1.99 -10.20 -16.80
C GLN A 63 -0.75 -10.58 -15.98
N LEU A 64 -0.93 -11.12 -14.78
CA LEU A 64 0.20 -11.57 -13.94
C LEU A 64 0.96 -12.72 -14.58
N ASP A 65 0.25 -13.66 -15.22
CA ASP A 65 0.89 -14.74 -15.95
C ASP A 65 1.64 -14.24 -17.19
N ARG A 66 1.08 -13.27 -17.91
CA ARG A 66 1.78 -12.60 -19.02
C ARG A 66 3.07 -11.94 -18.55
N LEU A 67 3.03 -11.12 -17.50
CA LEU A 67 4.20 -10.42 -16.95
C LEU A 67 5.30 -11.41 -16.50
N ARG A 68 4.90 -12.46 -15.79
CA ARG A 68 5.84 -13.47 -15.30
C ARG A 68 6.43 -14.31 -16.43
N ARG A 69 5.57 -14.98 -17.21
CA ARG A 69 6.00 -16.03 -18.14
C ARG A 69 6.62 -15.47 -19.41
N ARG A 70 6.06 -14.37 -19.93
CA ARG A 70 6.54 -13.78 -21.19
C ARG A 70 7.64 -12.76 -20.97
N TYR A 71 7.57 -11.99 -19.88
CA TYR A 71 8.48 -10.86 -19.66
C TYR A 71 9.45 -11.07 -18.49
N GLY A 72 9.40 -12.22 -17.80
CA GLY A 72 10.31 -12.52 -16.69
C GLY A 72 10.18 -11.57 -15.51
N VAL A 73 9.08 -10.82 -15.41
CA VAL A 73 8.89 -9.80 -14.37
C VAL A 73 8.69 -10.48 -13.01
N HIS A 74 9.46 -10.05 -12.02
CA HIS A 74 9.25 -10.44 -10.64
C HIS A 74 7.88 -9.94 -10.15
N VAL A 75 7.05 -10.87 -9.64
CA VAL A 75 5.74 -10.55 -9.07
C VAL A 75 5.86 -10.56 -7.54
N PRO A 76 5.73 -9.40 -6.87
CA PRO A 76 5.82 -9.32 -5.41
C PRO A 76 4.77 -10.17 -4.71
N GLY A 77 5.10 -10.65 -3.50
CA GLY A 77 4.14 -11.31 -2.59
C GLY A 77 3.89 -12.80 -2.82
N ARG A 78 4.30 -13.39 -3.96
CA ARG A 78 4.07 -14.82 -4.26
C ARG A 78 4.64 -15.78 -3.21
N ALA A 79 5.89 -15.59 -2.79
CA ALA A 79 6.53 -16.46 -1.81
C ALA A 79 5.79 -16.48 -0.45
N ARG A 80 5.19 -15.34 -0.05
CA ARG A 80 4.38 -15.28 1.18
C ARG A 80 3.01 -15.91 0.99
N ALA A 81 2.42 -15.80 -0.20
CA ALA A 81 1.15 -16.46 -0.51
C ALA A 81 1.30 -17.98 -0.53
N GLU A 82 2.36 -18.49 -1.16
CA GLU A 82 2.68 -19.93 -1.24
C GLU A 82 3.01 -20.54 0.14
N ALA A 83 3.54 -19.74 1.07
CA ALA A 83 3.84 -20.17 2.44
C ALA A 83 2.62 -20.13 3.39
N ALA A 84 1.53 -19.46 3.00
CA ALA A 84 0.30 -19.35 3.77
C ALA A 84 -0.77 -20.38 3.35
N GLU A 85 -0.48 -21.17 2.33
CA GLU A 85 -1.29 -22.28 1.80
C GLU A 85 -0.78 -23.62 2.35
#